data_AF-A0A098B3K8-F1
#
_entry.id   AF-A0A098B3K8-F1
#
_cell.length_a   1.000
_cell.length_b   1.000
_cell.length_c   1.000
_cell.angle_alpha   90.00
_cell.angle_beta   90.00
_cell.angle_gamma   90.00
#
_symmetry.space_group_name_H-M   'P 1'
#
loop_
_entity.id
_entity.type
_entity.pdbx_description
1 polymer ?
#
loop_
_entity_poly.entity_id
_entity_poly.type
_entity_poly.pdbx_seq_one_letter_code
_entity_poly.pdbx_strand_id
1 'polypeptide(L)'
;MVSDFAVTRSIDGGEGLEVVPSDVHVDESEKVVTLTVDPVVATTEDQSVVYSVSYKSGTPVASEAYIVKAEEALVDAIATVNSLFKDVEAEPKELADTTDKAAIEEAGQKVSTLAPGAVKDALEALVTEANSLLSAIPSTYEFSYALPTEIAAEQDTVVTLSFNSVKVMGKDYENARFAFTTTGPEGSTVTYKATYEYIDQEGQPQTGEYTAANEGYWGPTEGFTVTAEYSADTDWTLNFSEAGEYTIIFSLIDAITEEVIDDITGSATITVAPAAGE
;
A
#
# COMPACT_ATOMS: atom_id res chain seq x y z
N MET A 1 18.76 47.29 -25.25
CA MET A 1 17.50 47.40 -24.48
C MET A 1 17.55 46.48 -23.27
N VAL A 2 17.49 45.15 -23.39
CA VAL A 2 17.66 44.26 -22.22
C VAL A 2 19.07 44.35 -21.61
N SER A 3 20.11 44.35 -22.46
CA SER A 3 21.52 44.47 -22.07
C SER A 3 21.91 45.81 -21.44
N ASP A 4 21.02 46.80 -21.46
CA ASP A 4 21.26 48.09 -20.80
C ASP A 4 20.83 48.05 -19.32
N PHE A 5 20.13 46.99 -18.90
CA PHE A 5 19.74 46.75 -17.52
C PHE A 5 20.62 45.67 -16.89
N ALA A 6 21.09 45.91 -15.68
CA ALA A 6 21.62 44.87 -14.82
C ALA A 6 20.63 44.63 -13.69
N VAL A 7 20.15 43.38 -13.58
CA VAL A 7 19.19 42.95 -12.57
C VAL A 7 19.85 41.92 -11.69
N THR A 8 19.74 42.11 -10.38
CA THR A 8 20.19 41.13 -9.38
C THR A 8 19.04 40.75 -8.48
N ARG A 9 18.94 39.48 -8.09
CA ARG A 9 17.97 38.93 -7.15
C ARG A 9 18.68 38.48 -5.88
N SER A 10 18.25 39.01 -4.74
CA SER A 10 18.62 38.52 -3.41
C SER A 10 17.43 37.76 -2.81
N ILE A 11 17.70 36.66 -2.13
CA ILE A 11 16.72 35.86 -1.39
C ILE A 11 17.19 35.83 0.07
N ASP A 12 16.29 36.13 1.00
CA ASP A 12 16.50 36.13 2.46
C ASP A 12 17.71 36.97 2.92
N GLY A 13 17.97 38.07 2.22
CA GLY A 13 19.08 38.97 2.49
C GLY A 13 20.46 38.40 2.10
N GLY A 14 20.50 37.27 1.39
CA GLY A 14 21.71 36.70 0.81
C GLY A 14 22.31 37.55 -0.31
N GLU A 15 23.46 37.12 -0.83
CA GLU A 15 24.12 37.81 -1.94
C GLU A 15 23.21 37.88 -3.18
N GLY A 16 23.22 39.03 -3.86
CA GLY A 16 22.44 39.24 -5.07
C GLY A 16 23.03 38.47 -6.25
N LEU A 17 22.25 37.53 -6.79
CA LEU A 17 22.61 36.78 -7.99
C LEU A 17 22.12 37.51 -9.23
N GLU A 18 22.93 37.55 -10.29
CA GLU A 18 22.54 38.14 -11.56
C GLU A 18 21.36 37.38 -12.17
N VAL A 19 20.36 38.12 -12.65
CA VAL A 19 19.18 37.59 -13.33
C VAL A 19 19.08 38.24 -14.70
N VAL A 20 18.91 37.43 -15.73
CA VAL A 20 18.69 37.93 -17.09
C VAL A 20 17.18 38.04 -17.33
N PRO A 21 16.64 39.24 -17.61
CA PRO A 21 15.23 39.37 -17.96
C PRO A 21 14.92 38.63 -19.26
N SER A 22 13.82 37.89 -19.27
CA SER A 22 13.31 37.18 -20.44
C SER A 22 12.56 38.08 -21.42
N ASP A 23 12.02 39.20 -20.94
CA ASP A 23 11.35 40.21 -21.77
C ASP A 23 11.51 41.62 -21.17
N VAL A 24 11.45 42.63 -22.05
CA VAL A 24 11.51 44.05 -21.67
C VAL A 24 10.52 44.85 -22.48
N HIS A 25 9.57 45.48 -21.78
CA HIS A 25 8.55 46.32 -22.38
C HIS A 25 8.69 47.75 -21.88
N VAL A 26 8.70 48.70 -22.81
CA VAL A 26 8.65 50.14 -22.50
C VAL A 26 7.24 50.63 -22.80
N ASP A 27 6.65 51.35 -21.86
CA ASP A 27 5.31 51.89 -22.00
C ASP A 27 5.23 52.99 -23.09
N GLU A 28 4.01 53.33 -23.52
CA GLU A 28 3.79 54.35 -24.57
C GLU A 28 4.34 55.73 -24.22
N SER A 29 4.56 56.02 -22.93
CA SER A 29 5.09 57.30 -22.45
C SER A 29 6.62 57.36 -22.38
N GLU A 30 7.31 56.24 -22.68
CA GLU A 30 8.76 56.06 -22.57
C GLU A 30 9.34 56.33 -21.16
N LYS A 31 8.51 56.18 -20.11
CA LYS A 31 8.91 56.49 -18.72
C LYS A 31 8.87 55.28 -17.81
N VAL A 32 8.14 54.23 -18.18
CA VAL A 32 8.02 53.00 -17.40
C VAL A 32 8.60 51.86 -18.22
N VAL A 33 9.51 51.12 -17.60
CA VAL A 33 10.09 49.91 -18.17
C VAL A 33 9.69 48.72 -17.30
N THR A 34 9.06 47.73 -17.91
CA THR A 34 8.70 46.46 -17.28
C THR A 34 9.70 45.39 -17.71
N LEU A 35 10.33 44.73 -16.74
CA LEU A 35 11.25 43.62 -16.96
C LEU A 35 10.56 42.32 -16.50
N THR A 36 10.50 41.33 -17.37
CA THR A 36 10.01 39.99 -17.02
C THR A 36 11.21 39.12 -16.64
N VAL A 37 11.10 38.41 -15.53
CA VAL A 37 12.14 37.50 -15.02
C VAL A 37 11.51 36.16 -14.69
N ASP A 38 12.33 35.11 -14.62
CA ASP A 38 11.85 33.80 -14.21
C ASP A 38 11.30 33.83 -12.77
N PRO A 39 10.18 33.15 -12.51
CA PRO A 39 9.61 33.09 -11.17
C PRO A 39 10.58 32.43 -10.20
N VAL A 40 10.56 32.89 -8.95
CA VAL A 40 11.25 32.20 -7.86
C VAL A 40 10.45 30.97 -7.48
N VAL A 41 11.09 29.80 -7.55
CA VAL A 41 10.51 28.52 -7.14
C VAL A 41 10.38 28.53 -5.62
N ALA A 42 9.17 28.27 -5.11
CA ALA A 42 8.89 28.15 -3.69
C ALA A 42 9.66 26.97 -3.06
N THR A 43 10.04 27.10 -1.80
CA THR A 43 10.70 26.06 -1.01
C THR A 43 9.82 25.63 0.17
N THR A 44 10.38 24.91 1.15
CA THR A 44 9.69 24.53 2.37
C THR A 44 9.52 25.67 3.37
N GLU A 45 10.10 26.84 3.09
CA GLU A 45 10.06 28.01 3.95
C GLU A 45 9.63 29.24 3.16
N ASP A 46 9.08 30.24 3.86
CA ASP A 46 8.79 31.54 3.25
C ASP A 46 10.11 32.21 2.82
N GLN A 47 10.16 32.70 1.59
CA GLN A 47 11.33 33.35 1.02
C GLN A 47 11.07 34.84 0.80
N SER A 48 11.94 35.69 1.33
CA SER A 48 11.93 37.13 1.12
C SER A 48 12.78 37.50 -0.09
N VAL A 49 12.16 37.86 -1.20
CA VAL A 49 12.84 38.15 -2.47
C VAL A 49 12.92 39.65 -2.71
N VAL A 50 14.12 40.13 -3.04
CA VAL A 50 14.39 41.52 -3.42
C VAL A 50 15.09 41.55 -4.78
N TYR A 51 14.56 42.34 -5.70
CA TYR A 51 15.23 42.63 -6.97
C TYR A 51 15.88 44.00 -6.92
N SER A 52 17.10 44.10 -7.44
CA SER A 52 17.82 45.37 -7.61
C SER A 52 18.14 45.57 -9.07
N VAL A 53 17.75 46.73 -9.61
CA VAL A 53 17.85 47.05 -11.04
C VAL A 53 18.69 48.30 -11.22
N SER A 54 19.63 48.28 -12.16
CA SER A 54 20.34 49.46 -12.63
C SER A 54 20.22 49.61 -14.14
N TYR A 55 20.27 50.83 -14.65
CA TYR A 55 20.27 51.15 -16.08
C TYR A 55 21.59 51.83 -16.47
N LYS A 56 22.25 51.33 -17.51
CA LYS A 56 23.54 51.84 -18.04
C LYS A 56 24.59 52.10 -16.96
N SER A 57 24.76 51.15 -16.04
CA SER A 57 25.71 51.25 -14.91
C SER A 57 25.42 52.40 -13.92
N GLY A 58 24.17 52.89 -13.88
CA GLY A 58 23.72 53.83 -12.86
C GLY A 58 23.61 53.19 -11.47
N THR A 59 23.25 53.99 -10.47
CA THR A 59 23.00 53.50 -9.11
C THR A 59 21.84 52.49 -9.12
N PRO A 60 22.03 51.27 -8.59
CA PRO A 60 20.94 50.29 -8.50
C PRO A 60 19.84 50.76 -7.57
N VAL A 61 18.60 50.44 -7.92
CA VAL A 61 17.41 50.67 -7.11
C VAL A 61 16.83 49.31 -6.74
N ALA A 62 16.66 49.08 -5.44
CA ALA A 62 16.05 47.87 -4.90
C ALA A 62 14.52 48.01 -4.83
N SER A 63 13.82 46.92 -5.12
CA SER A 63 12.40 46.77 -4.84
C SER A 63 12.16 46.66 -3.33
N GLU A 64 10.90 46.84 -2.92
CA GLU A 64 10.45 46.28 -1.65
C GLU A 64 10.54 44.74 -1.71
N ALA A 65 10.68 44.11 -0.55
CA ALA A 65 10.67 42.65 -0.47
C ALA A 65 9.26 42.13 -0.78
N TYR A 66 9.17 41.12 -1.62
CA TYR A 66 7.96 40.33 -1.77
C TYR A 66 8.20 38.91 -1.24
N ILE A 67 7.15 38.32 -0.65
CA ILE A 67 7.24 37.00 -0.04
C ILE A 67 6.74 35.95 -1.02
N VAL A 68 7.60 34.98 -1.33
CA VAL A 68 7.19 33.70 -1.90
C VAL A 68 6.86 32.79 -0.73
N LYS A 69 5.61 32.33 -0.65
CA LYS A 69 5.18 31.44 0.43
C LYS A 69 5.80 30.06 0.27
N ALA A 70 6.02 29.38 1.40
CA ALA A 70 6.36 27.97 1.40
C ALA A 70 5.36 27.17 0.55
N GLU A 71 5.86 26.20 -0.20
CA GLU A 71 5.04 25.28 -0.98
C GLU A 71 4.45 24.24 -0.02
N GLU A 72 3.21 24.46 0.42
CA GLU A 72 2.55 23.60 1.41
C GLU A 72 2.49 22.14 0.96
N ALA A 73 2.27 21.88 -0.34
CA ALA A 73 2.26 20.52 -0.89
C ALA A 73 3.64 19.85 -0.76
N LEU A 74 4.72 20.60 -0.90
CA LEU A 74 6.08 20.08 -0.72
C LEU A 74 6.36 19.76 0.74
N VAL A 75 5.98 20.65 1.66
CA VAL A 75 6.13 20.44 3.11
C VAL A 75 5.37 19.18 3.56
N ASP A 76 4.12 19.03 3.12
CA ASP A 76 3.28 17.88 3.43
C ASP A 76 3.83 16.56 2.85
N ALA A 77 4.30 16.58 1.60
CA ALA A 77 4.93 15.42 0.97
C ALA A 77 6.19 14.97 1.71
N ILE A 78 7.08 15.90 2.09
CA ILE A 78 8.30 15.60 2.86
C ILE A 78 7.93 14.98 4.21
N ALA A 79 6.98 15.59 4.94
CA ALA A 79 6.55 15.08 6.24
C ALA A 79 5.98 13.67 6.13
N THR A 80 5.14 13.43 5.11
CA THR A 80 4.51 12.13 4.87
C THR A 80 5.56 11.06 4.53
N VAL A 81 6.48 11.34 3.60
CA VAL A 81 7.56 10.40 3.22
C VAL A 81 8.47 10.10 4.40
N ASN A 82 8.88 11.12 5.17
CA ASN A 82 9.74 10.91 6.34
C ASN A 82 9.05 10.03 7.39
N SER A 83 7.73 10.13 7.54
CA SER A 83 6.97 9.31 8.49
C SER A 83 6.93 7.82 8.14
N LEU A 84 7.28 7.44 6.90
CA LEU A 84 7.38 6.03 6.49
C LEU A 84 8.55 5.30 7.19
N PHE A 85 9.55 6.04 7.65
CA PHE A 85 10.77 5.49 8.23
C PHE A 85 10.84 5.79 9.73
N LYS A 86 11.51 4.93 10.49
CA LYS A 86 11.84 5.25 11.89
C LYS A 86 12.76 6.46 11.97
N ASP A 87 13.71 6.52 11.04
CA ASP A 87 14.64 7.62 10.82
C ASP A 87 15.05 7.60 9.34
N VAL A 88 14.76 8.69 8.62
CA VAL A 88 15.04 8.80 7.18
C VAL A 88 16.54 8.99 6.89
N GLU A 89 17.31 9.46 7.86
CA GLU A 89 18.76 9.68 7.74
C GLU A 89 19.59 8.45 8.16
N ALA A 90 18.97 7.44 8.77
CA ALA A 90 19.65 6.24 9.23
C ALA A 90 20.01 5.27 8.09
N GLU A 91 21.13 4.56 8.26
CA GLU A 91 21.58 3.50 7.36
C GLU A 91 21.98 2.24 8.17
N PRO A 92 21.37 1.07 7.91
CA PRO A 92 20.32 0.83 6.92
C PRO A 92 19.00 1.50 7.30
N LYS A 93 18.19 1.87 6.29
CA LYS A 93 16.84 2.39 6.51
C LYS A 93 15.91 1.31 7.07
N GLU A 94 15.05 1.71 8.00
CA GLU A 94 14.02 0.86 8.58
C GLU A 94 12.65 1.54 8.51
N LEU A 95 11.62 0.77 8.16
CA LEU A 95 10.25 1.25 8.17
C LEU A 95 9.76 1.52 9.60
N ALA A 96 8.95 2.56 9.76
CA ALA A 96 8.21 2.78 11.00
C ALA A 96 7.16 1.68 11.23
N ASP A 97 6.82 1.41 12.48
CA ASP A 97 5.83 0.36 12.84
C ASP A 97 4.41 0.67 12.30
N THR A 98 4.16 1.95 12.04
CA THR A 98 2.92 2.48 11.45
C THR A 98 2.90 2.37 9.93
N THR A 99 4.02 2.05 9.29
CA THR A 99 4.10 1.99 7.84
C THR A 99 3.49 0.68 7.34
N ASP A 100 2.47 0.83 6.53
CA ASP A 100 1.80 -0.23 5.79
C ASP A 100 1.69 0.17 4.31
N LYS A 101 1.07 -0.68 3.49
CA LYS A 101 0.91 -0.43 2.06
C LYS A 101 0.18 0.90 1.78
N ALA A 102 -0.87 1.21 2.55
CA ALA A 102 -1.68 2.41 2.37
C ALA A 102 -0.87 3.69 2.66
N ALA A 103 -0.03 3.68 3.70
CA ALA A 103 0.85 4.81 4.01
C ALA A 103 1.84 5.11 2.87
N ILE A 104 2.43 4.08 2.26
CA ILE A 104 3.35 4.23 1.12
C ILE A 104 2.60 4.77 -0.11
N GLU A 105 1.39 4.27 -0.37
CA GLU A 105 0.55 4.76 -1.47
C GLU A 105 0.15 6.23 -1.29
N GLU A 106 -0.22 6.64 -0.07
CA GLU A 106 -0.51 8.04 0.25
C GLU A 106 0.72 8.92 -0.01
N ALA A 107 1.89 8.51 0.47
CA ALA A 107 3.14 9.23 0.23
C ALA A 107 3.43 9.35 -1.27
N GLY A 108 3.30 8.26 -2.02
CA GLY A 108 3.47 8.25 -3.48
C GLY A 108 2.49 9.19 -4.19
N GLN A 109 1.22 9.22 -3.76
CA GLN A 109 0.21 10.14 -4.30
C GLN A 109 0.62 11.60 -4.06
N LYS A 110 1.02 11.97 -2.85
CA LYS A 110 1.48 13.33 -2.53
C LYS A 110 2.69 13.74 -3.36
N VAL A 111 3.70 12.87 -3.45
CA VAL A 111 4.91 13.13 -4.25
C VAL A 111 4.58 13.29 -5.74
N SER A 112 3.62 12.53 -6.27
CA SER A 112 3.23 12.60 -7.68
C SER A 112 2.70 13.98 -8.10
N THR A 113 2.08 14.72 -7.17
CA THR A 113 1.52 16.06 -7.41
C THR A 113 2.58 17.18 -7.46
N LEU A 114 3.80 16.90 -6.99
CA LEU A 114 4.86 17.90 -6.95
C LEU A 114 5.37 18.25 -8.35
N ALA A 115 5.84 19.49 -8.50
CA ALA A 115 6.55 19.92 -9.69
C ALA A 115 7.83 19.07 -9.89
N PRO A 116 8.19 18.72 -11.14
CA PRO A 116 9.41 17.97 -11.43
C PRO A 116 10.68 18.69 -10.92
N GLY A 117 11.62 17.93 -10.40
CA GLY A 117 12.90 18.43 -9.93
C GLY A 117 13.55 17.49 -8.91
N ALA A 118 14.81 17.78 -8.56
CA ALA A 118 15.63 16.90 -7.74
C ALA A 118 15.00 16.52 -6.38
N VAL A 119 14.19 17.40 -5.78
CA VAL A 119 13.49 17.11 -4.53
C VAL A 119 12.40 16.05 -4.73
N LYS A 120 11.60 16.18 -5.80
CA LYS A 120 10.61 15.16 -6.15
C LYS A 120 11.30 13.82 -6.42
N ASP A 121 12.37 13.83 -7.23
CA ASP A 121 13.12 12.63 -7.56
C ASP A 121 13.67 11.92 -6.31
N ALA A 122 14.15 12.70 -5.33
CA ALA A 122 14.64 12.17 -4.05
C ALA A 122 13.51 11.55 -3.20
N LEU A 123 12.34 12.19 -3.16
CA LEU A 123 11.17 11.64 -2.45
C LEU A 123 10.63 10.38 -3.14
N GLU A 124 10.59 10.33 -4.47
CA GLU A 124 10.20 9.14 -5.23
C GLU A 124 11.15 7.97 -4.97
N ALA A 125 12.45 8.23 -4.85
CA ALA A 125 13.44 7.23 -4.48
C ALA A 125 13.18 6.68 -3.06
N LEU A 126 12.83 7.54 -2.10
CA LEU A 126 12.46 7.11 -0.73
C LEU A 126 11.17 6.28 -0.72
N VAL A 127 10.14 6.66 -1.47
CA VAL A 127 8.91 5.86 -1.60
C VAL A 127 9.22 4.49 -2.20
N THR A 128 10.09 4.44 -3.21
CA THR A 128 10.53 3.19 -3.83
C THR A 128 11.29 2.30 -2.85
N GLU A 129 12.19 2.88 -2.06
CA GLU A 129 12.92 2.17 -1.02
C GLU A 129 11.97 1.62 0.06
N ALA A 130 11.01 2.43 0.52
CA ALA A 130 10.00 1.98 1.48
C ALA A 130 9.21 0.79 0.94
N ASN A 131 8.78 0.84 -0.33
CA ASN A 131 8.06 -0.25 -0.98
C ASN A 131 8.92 -1.52 -1.10
N SER A 132 10.20 -1.36 -1.41
CA SER A 132 11.17 -2.47 -1.45
C SER A 132 11.29 -3.14 -0.09
N LEU A 133 11.46 -2.36 0.99
CA LEU A 133 11.51 -2.90 2.36
C LEU A 133 10.19 -3.58 2.76
N LEU A 134 9.05 -2.98 2.40
CA LEU A 134 7.73 -3.52 2.73
C LEU A 134 7.47 -4.87 2.05
N SER A 135 8.02 -5.08 0.84
CA SER A 135 7.88 -6.32 0.06
C SER A 135 8.45 -7.57 0.74
N ALA A 136 9.29 -7.40 1.75
CA ALA A 136 9.85 -8.50 2.53
C ALA A 136 9.02 -8.84 3.78
N ILE A 137 8.02 -8.03 4.12
CA ILE A 137 7.27 -8.13 5.38
C ILE A 137 5.91 -8.78 5.11
N PRO A 138 5.56 -9.88 5.83
CA PRO A 138 4.26 -10.52 5.70
C PRO A 138 3.13 -9.63 6.18
N SER A 139 2.01 -9.65 5.45
CA SER A 139 0.74 -9.14 5.96
C SER A 139 0.26 -10.01 7.14
N THR A 140 -0.62 -9.47 7.97
CA THR A 140 -1.36 -10.29 8.92
C THR A 140 -2.67 -10.75 8.28
N TYR A 141 -3.06 -11.99 8.55
CA TYR A 141 -4.27 -12.58 7.99
C TYR A 141 -5.19 -13.12 9.07
N GLU A 142 -6.48 -13.20 8.76
CA GLU A 142 -7.50 -13.75 9.64
C GLU A 142 -8.38 -14.74 8.88
N PHE A 143 -8.63 -15.89 9.52
CA PHE A 143 -9.67 -16.82 9.13
C PHE A 143 -10.96 -16.49 9.88
N SER A 144 -12.06 -16.31 9.17
CA SER A 144 -13.39 -16.14 9.77
C SER A 144 -14.38 -17.15 9.21
N TYR A 145 -15.40 -17.46 10.01
CA TYR A 145 -16.31 -18.57 9.77
C TYR A 145 -17.75 -18.09 9.94
N ALA A 146 -18.55 -18.17 8.87
CA ALA A 146 -19.98 -17.95 8.94
C ALA A 146 -20.69 -19.27 9.26
N LEU A 147 -20.85 -19.56 10.55
CA LEU A 147 -21.55 -20.76 11.03
C LEU A 147 -23.07 -20.51 11.10
N PRO A 148 -23.91 -21.46 10.69
CA PRO A 148 -25.34 -21.41 10.96
C PRO A 148 -25.63 -21.59 12.46
N THR A 149 -26.82 -21.16 12.89
CA THR A 149 -27.22 -21.17 14.31
C THR A 149 -27.23 -22.56 14.93
N GLU A 150 -27.59 -23.58 14.15
CA GLU A 150 -27.67 -24.97 14.58
C GLU A 150 -27.03 -25.86 13.51
N ILE A 151 -26.23 -26.82 13.97
CA ILE A 151 -25.58 -27.84 13.16
C ILE A 151 -25.91 -29.17 13.80
N ALA A 152 -26.42 -30.12 13.03
CA ALA A 152 -26.81 -31.44 13.50
C ALA A 152 -25.98 -32.53 12.82
N ALA A 153 -25.72 -33.61 13.56
CA ALA A 153 -25.08 -34.79 13.02
C ALA A 153 -25.90 -35.37 11.84
N GLU A 154 -25.18 -35.98 10.90
CA GLU A 154 -25.67 -36.59 9.68
C GLU A 154 -26.38 -35.63 8.71
N GLN A 155 -26.28 -34.31 8.91
CA GLN A 155 -26.89 -33.29 8.05
C GLN A 155 -25.83 -32.43 7.35
N ASP A 156 -25.99 -32.29 6.02
CA ASP A 156 -25.16 -31.39 5.21
C ASP A 156 -25.44 -29.93 5.64
N THR A 157 -24.38 -29.24 6.03
CA THR A 157 -24.41 -27.87 6.54
C THR A 157 -23.45 -27.01 5.73
N VAL A 158 -23.94 -25.90 5.18
CA VAL A 158 -23.08 -24.95 4.47
C VAL A 158 -22.44 -23.99 5.48
N VAL A 159 -21.12 -23.84 5.38
CA VAL A 159 -20.30 -22.90 6.16
C VAL A 159 -19.42 -22.13 5.19
N THR A 160 -19.43 -20.80 5.30
CA THR A 160 -18.50 -19.96 4.53
C THR A 160 -17.23 -19.73 5.35
N LEU A 161 -16.09 -20.09 4.78
CA LEU A 161 -14.76 -19.76 5.28
C LEU A 161 -14.23 -18.55 4.52
N SER A 162 -13.86 -17.51 5.24
CA SER A 162 -13.19 -16.34 4.67
C SER A 162 -11.74 -16.28 5.13
N PHE A 163 -10.83 -15.97 4.21
CA PHE A 163 -9.43 -15.68 4.51
C PHE A 163 -9.09 -14.29 4.00
N ASN A 164 -8.76 -13.38 4.91
CA ASN A 164 -8.58 -11.96 4.60
C ASN A 164 -7.28 -11.40 5.18
N SER A 165 -6.59 -10.56 4.42
CA SER A 165 -5.56 -9.67 4.96
C SER A 165 -6.18 -8.63 5.88
N VAL A 166 -5.63 -8.46 7.08
CA VAL A 166 -6.08 -7.48 8.08
C VAL A 166 -5.19 -6.25 8.09
N LYS A 167 -3.87 -6.42 8.27
CA LYS A 167 -2.86 -5.37 8.11
C LYS A 167 -2.05 -5.69 6.87
N VAL A 168 -2.22 -4.86 5.84
CA VAL A 168 -1.63 -5.10 4.51
C VAL A 168 -0.20 -4.58 4.48
N MET A 169 0.75 -5.51 4.34
CA MET A 169 2.16 -5.25 4.09
C MET A 169 2.49 -5.50 2.62
N GLY A 170 3.66 -6.05 2.29
CA GLY A 170 4.11 -6.16 0.90
C GLY A 170 4.56 -7.54 0.44
N LYS A 171 4.68 -8.54 1.33
CA LYS A 171 5.13 -9.88 0.94
C LYS A 171 3.99 -10.70 0.34
N ASP A 172 4.20 -11.21 -0.86
CA ASP A 172 3.35 -12.18 -1.54
C ASP A 172 3.87 -13.62 -1.32
N TYR A 173 2.98 -14.62 -1.50
CA TYR A 173 3.31 -16.04 -1.44
C TYR A 173 2.90 -16.76 -2.72
N GLU A 174 3.85 -17.22 -3.54
CA GLU A 174 3.56 -17.75 -4.88
C GLU A 174 2.99 -19.17 -4.89
N ASN A 175 3.41 -20.04 -3.97
CA ASN A 175 3.04 -21.46 -3.95
C ASN A 175 2.14 -21.79 -2.75
N ALA A 176 1.28 -20.86 -2.34
CA ALA A 176 0.48 -21.07 -1.15
C ALA A 176 -0.66 -22.07 -1.39
N ARG A 177 -1.05 -22.81 -0.36
CA ARG A 177 -2.21 -23.70 -0.34
C ARG A 177 -2.83 -23.72 1.05
N PHE A 178 -4.13 -23.98 1.15
CA PHE A 178 -4.77 -24.11 2.45
C PHE A 178 -4.74 -25.58 2.91
N ALA A 179 -4.26 -25.82 4.11
CA ALA A 179 -4.38 -27.10 4.79
C ALA A 179 -5.44 -27.00 5.89
N PHE A 180 -6.17 -28.08 6.13
CA PHE A 180 -7.07 -28.18 7.28
C PHE A 180 -6.97 -29.54 7.95
N THR A 181 -7.17 -29.55 9.27
CA THR A 181 -7.26 -30.77 10.08
C THR A 181 -8.36 -30.60 11.12
N THR A 182 -9.00 -31.71 11.50
CA THR A 182 -10.16 -31.71 12.38
C THR A 182 -10.00 -32.74 13.46
N THR A 183 -10.25 -32.32 14.70
CA THR A 183 -10.38 -33.20 15.86
C THR A 183 -11.81 -33.15 16.36
N GLY A 184 -12.37 -34.28 16.77
CA GLY A 184 -13.72 -34.38 17.29
C GLY A 184 -13.87 -35.55 18.27
N PRO A 185 -15.11 -35.94 18.61
CA PRO A 185 -15.39 -37.12 19.43
C PRO A 185 -14.70 -38.39 18.90
N GLU A 186 -14.42 -39.34 19.78
CA GLU A 186 -13.74 -40.59 19.43
C GLU A 186 -14.50 -41.35 18.35
N GLY A 187 -13.79 -41.71 17.27
CA GLY A 187 -14.37 -42.44 16.13
C GLY A 187 -15.23 -41.60 15.19
N SER A 188 -15.44 -40.31 15.49
CA SER A 188 -16.20 -39.42 14.62
C SER A 188 -15.40 -38.94 13.41
N THR A 189 -16.13 -38.59 12.37
CA THR A 189 -15.63 -38.03 11.11
C THR A 189 -16.41 -36.77 10.72
N VAL A 190 -15.72 -35.86 10.04
CA VAL A 190 -16.28 -34.70 9.36
C VAL A 190 -15.94 -34.80 7.88
N THR A 191 -16.96 -34.78 7.03
CA THR A 191 -16.80 -34.76 5.58
C THR A 191 -16.86 -33.31 5.10
N TYR A 192 -15.84 -32.91 4.34
CA TYR A 192 -15.73 -31.62 3.69
C TYR A 192 -16.05 -31.77 2.22
N LYS A 193 -16.97 -30.97 1.69
CA LYS A 193 -17.24 -30.85 0.26
C LYS A 193 -17.19 -29.40 -0.16
N ALA A 194 -16.63 -29.14 -1.33
CA ALA A 194 -16.64 -27.81 -1.94
C ALA A 194 -16.62 -27.95 -3.46
N THR A 195 -17.03 -26.89 -4.15
CA THR A 195 -16.98 -26.78 -5.60
C THR A 195 -15.94 -25.74 -6.00
N TYR A 196 -15.24 -25.95 -7.10
CA TYR A 196 -14.28 -24.98 -7.64
C TYR A 196 -14.44 -24.84 -9.15
N GLU A 197 -14.07 -23.69 -9.70
CA GLU A 197 -14.10 -23.44 -11.14
C GLU A 197 -12.72 -23.65 -11.76
N TYR A 198 -12.68 -24.17 -13.00
CA TYR A 198 -11.46 -24.30 -13.80
C TYR A 198 -11.76 -24.13 -15.29
N ILE A 199 -10.74 -23.83 -16.08
CA ILE A 199 -10.85 -23.77 -17.54
C ILE A 199 -10.36 -25.08 -18.14
N ASP A 200 -11.17 -25.73 -18.98
CA ASP A 200 -10.78 -26.95 -19.68
C ASP A 200 -9.84 -26.70 -20.88
N GLN A 201 -9.43 -27.77 -21.55
CA GLN A 201 -8.50 -27.71 -22.69
C GLN A 201 -9.11 -26.97 -23.90
N GLU A 202 -10.43 -26.84 -23.93
CA GLU A 202 -11.22 -26.15 -24.94
C GLU A 202 -11.49 -24.67 -24.56
N GLY A 203 -10.96 -24.21 -23.42
CA GLY A 203 -11.13 -22.84 -22.94
C GLY A 203 -12.50 -22.55 -22.33
N GLN A 204 -13.27 -23.57 -21.97
CA GLN A 204 -14.60 -23.41 -21.35
C GLN A 204 -14.51 -23.50 -19.81
N PRO A 205 -15.28 -22.67 -19.08
CA PRO A 205 -15.39 -22.80 -17.64
C PRO A 205 -16.15 -24.09 -17.27
N GLN A 206 -15.58 -24.82 -16.33
CA GLN A 206 -16.12 -26.05 -15.75
C GLN A 206 -16.15 -25.94 -14.23
N THR A 207 -16.99 -26.75 -13.60
CA THR A 207 -17.06 -26.87 -12.14
C THR A 207 -16.55 -28.25 -11.73
N GLY A 208 -15.55 -28.27 -10.84
CA GLY A 208 -15.07 -29.48 -10.17
C GLY A 208 -15.70 -29.63 -8.79
N GLU A 209 -15.71 -30.86 -8.29
CA GLU A 209 -16.10 -31.19 -6.92
C GLU A 209 -14.89 -31.68 -6.14
N TYR A 210 -14.80 -31.25 -4.89
CA TYR A 210 -13.79 -31.67 -3.94
C TYR A 210 -14.45 -32.40 -2.77
N THR A 211 -13.84 -33.47 -2.27
CA THR A 211 -14.27 -34.15 -1.06
C THR A 211 -13.08 -34.64 -0.27
N ALA A 212 -13.11 -34.41 1.04
CA ALA A 212 -12.11 -34.88 1.99
C ALA A 212 -12.76 -35.20 3.34
N ALA A 213 -12.08 -35.97 4.18
CA ALA A 213 -12.59 -36.34 5.50
C ALA A 213 -11.54 -36.03 6.57
N ASN A 214 -11.93 -35.27 7.60
CA ASN A 214 -11.14 -34.80 8.75
C ASN A 214 -9.95 -33.88 8.40
N GLU A 215 -9.19 -34.19 7.36
CA GLU A 215 -8.01 -33.44 6.94
C GLU A 215 -7.91 -33.38 5.41
N GLY A 216 -7.20 -32.37 4.91
CA GLY A 216 -6.97 -32.22 3.48
C GLY A 216 -6.37 -30.88 3.10
N TYR A 217 -6.24 -30.70 1.79
CA TYR A 217 -5.72 -29.49 1.17
C TYR A 217 -6.74 -28.87 0.20
N TRP A 218 -6.89 -27.55 0.27
CA TRP A 218 -7.73 -26.75 -0.63
C TRP A 218 -6.87 -25.84 -1.52
N GLY A 219 -7.21 -25.82 -2.81
CA GLY A 219 -6.46 -25.13 -3.86
C GLY A 219 -5.65 -26.10 -4.75
N PRO A 220 -5.06 -25.58 -5.86
CA PRO A 220 -4.25 -26.35 -6.79
C PRO A 220 -3.09 -27.09 -6.12
N THR A 221 -2.70 -28.24 -6.66
CA THR A 221 -1.59 -29.04 -6.12
C THR A 221 -0.24 -28.31 -6.20
N GLU A 222 -0.05 -27.49 -7.25
CA GLU A 222 1.14 -26.62 -7.37
C GLU A 222 1.09 -25.37 -6.49
N GLY A 223 -0.01 -25.13 -5.78
CA GLY A 223 -0.25 -23.89 -5.05
C GLY A 223 -0.77 -22.77 -5.94
N PHE A 224 -0.98 -21.61 -5.33
CA PHE A 224 -1.40 -20.39 -6.02
C PHE A 224 -0.87 -19.17 -5.27
N THR A 225 -0.82 -18.03 -5.98
CA THR A 225 -0.36 -16.77 -5.41
C THR A 225 -1.38 -16.22 -4.41
N VAL A 226 -0.97 -16.07 -3.15
CA VAL A 226 -1.65 -15.24 -2.15
C VAL A 226 -0.91 -13.92 -2.08
N THR A 227 -1.56 -12.86 -2.56
CA THR A 227 -1.02 -11.50 -2.52
C THR A 227 -1.02 -10.94 -1.09
N ALA A 228 -0.22 -9.90 -0.84
CA ALA A 228 -0.16 -9.22 0.44
C ALA A 228 -1.53 -8.62 0.83
N GLU A 229 -2.28 -8.13 -0.16
CA GLU A 229 -3.69 -7.76 -0.05
C GLU A 229 -4.52 -8.86 -0.69
N TYR A 230 -5.13 -9.72 0.13
CA TYR A 230 -5.86 -10.90 -0.33
C TYR A 230 -7.17 -11.03 0.44
N SER A 231 -8.22 -11.38 -0.29
CA SER A 231 -9.54 -11.67 0.26
C SER A 231 -10.18 -12.75 -0.59
N ALA A 232 -10.59 -13.84 0.05
CA ALA A 232 -11.35 -14.88 -0.59
C ALA A 232 -12.33 -15.52 0.38
N ASP A 233 -13.50 -15.87 -0.15
CA ASP A 233 -14.54 -16.63 0.51
C ASP A 233 -14.66 -17.99 -0.17
N THR A 234 -14.84 -19.05 0.61
CA THR A 234 -15.11 -20.40 0.11
C THR A 234 -16.24 -21.03 0.90
N ASP A 235 -17.29 -21.42 0.19
CA ASP A 235 -18.38 -22.18 0.77
C ASP A 235 -18.03 -23.66 0.85
N TRP A 236 -18.12 -24.20 2.05
CA TRP A 236 -17.93 -25.61 2.35
C TRP A 236 -19.25 -26.23 2.79
N THR A 237 -19.60 -27.38 2.23
CA THR A 237 -20.63 -28.25 2.78
C THR A 237 -19.98 -29.26 3.70
N LEU A 238 -20.25 -29.14 4.99
CA LEU A 238 -19.76 -30.02 6.04
C LEU A 238 -20.83 -31.02 6.44
N ASN A 239 -20.44 -32.27 6.70
CA ASN A 239 -21.29 -33.30 7.28
C ASN A 239 -20.56 -33.97 8.44
N PHE A 240 -21.12 -33.86 9.64
CA PHE A 240 -20.56 -34.43 10.86
C PHE A 240 -21.26 -35.76 11.15
N SER A 241 -20.49 -36.82 11.36
CA SER A 241 -21.08 -38.16 11.61
C SER A 241 -21.71 -38.32 12.99
N GLU A 242 -21.28 -37.54 13.99
CA GLU A 242 -21.69 -37.69 15.39
C GLU A 242 -21.92 -36.31 16.03
N ALA A 243 -22.70 -36.29 17.11
CA ALA A 243 -22.85 -35.10 17.94
C ALA A 243 -21.61 -34.87 18.82
N GLY A 244 -21.29 -33.60 19.09
CA GLY A 244 -20.18 -33.26 19.98
C GLY A 244 -19.47 -31.98 19.59
N GLU A 245 -18.30 -31.78 20.17
CA GLU A 245 -17.45 -30.62 19.90
C GLU A 245 -16.32 -31.00 18.93
N TYR A 246 -16.21 -30.24 17.85
CA TYR A 246 -15.17 -30.36 16.84
C TYR A 246 -14.30 -29.13 16.88
N THR A 247 -12.99 -29.32 16.73
CA THR A 247 -12.04 -28.22 16.50
C THR A 247 -11.40 -28.43 15.14
N ILE A 248 -11.55 -27.44 14.27
CA ILE A 248 -10.93 -27.41 12.94
C ILE A 248 -9.78 -26.42 13.00
N ILE A 249 -8.61 -26.84 12.54
CA ILE A 249 -7.42 -26.00 12.38
C ILE A 249 -7.21 -25.78 10.88
N PHE A 250 -7.03 -24.53 10.49
CA PHE A 250 -6.69 -24.13 9.12
C PHE A 250 -5.30 -23.50 9.13
N SER A 251 -4.50 -23.79 8.11
CA SER A 251 -3.18 -23.19 7.95
C SER A 251 -2.92 -22.84 6.51
N LEU A 252 -2.18 -21.75 6.28
CA LEU A 252 -1.57 -21.48 4.99
C LEU A 252 -0.22 -22.22 4.93
N ILE A 253 -0.04 -23.04 3.90
CA ILE A 253 1.18 -23.84 3.72
C ILE A 253 1.83 -23.56 2.36
N ASP A 254 3.11 -23.83 2.25
CA ASP A 254 3.78 -23.94 0.95
C ASP A 254 3.41 -25.28 0.32
N ALA A 255 2.88 -25.25 -0.91
CA ALA A 255 2.37 -26.44 -1.59
C ALA A 255 3.45 -27.47 -1.92
N ILE A 256 4.73 -27.08 -1.93
CA ILE A 256 5.86 -27.95 -2.27
C ILE A 256 6.44 -28.56 -0.99
N THR A 257 6.67 -27.76 0.05
CA THR A 257 7.30 -28.24 1.29
C THR A 257 6.29 -28.71 2.33
N GLU A 258 5.02 -28.34 2.19
CA GLU A 258 3.94 -28.51 3.17
C GLU A 258 4.20 -27.82 4.53
N GLU A 259 5.20 -26.94 4.59
CA GLU A 259 5.50 -26.15 5.79
C GLU A 259 4.50 -25.00 5.93
N VAL A 260 4.11 -24.71 7.17
CA VAL A 260 3.24 -23.56 7.49
C VAL A 260 3.98 -22.27 7.17
N ILE A 261 3.36 -21.43 6.33
CA ILE A 261 3.91 -20.14 5.92
C ILE A 261 3.71 -19.12 7.03
N ASP A 262 4.81 -18.54 7.51
CA ASP A 262 4.83 -17.41 8.47
C ASP A 262 3.89 -17.58 9.67
N ASP A 263 3.76 -18.82 10.17
CA ASP A 263 2.87 -19.22 11.28
C ASP A 263 1.39 -18.84 11.08
N ILE A 264 0.94 -18.68 9.83
CA ILE A 264 -0.44 -18.32 9.49
C ILE A 264 -1.36 -19.53 9.73
N THR A 265 -2.03 -19.52 10.88
CA THR A 265 -2.99 -20.54 11.29
C THR A 265 -4.21 -19.92 11.96
N GLY A 266 -5.35 -20.57 11.80
CA GLY A 266 -6.62 -20.23 12.43
C GLY A 266 -7.30 -21.48 12.98
N SER A 267 -8.23 -21.29 13.91
CA SER A 267 -9.01 -22.42 14.43
C SER A 267 -10.46 -22.03 14.67
N ALA A 268 -11.36 -22.98 14.47
CA ALA A 268 -12.78 -22.86 14.77
C ALA A 268 -13.23 -24.03 15.65
N THR A 269 -14.00 -23.73 16.68
CA THR A 269 -14.71 -24.74 17.47
C THR A 269 -16.17 -24.76 17.05
N ILE A 270 -16.67 -25.95 16.72
CA ILE A 270 -18.04 -26.17 16.26
C ILE A 270 -18.71 -27.17 17.21
N THR A 271 -19.89 -26.80 17.71
CA THR A 271 -20.75 -27.71 18.48
C THR A 271 -21.83 -28.27 17.57
N VAL A 272 -21.91 -29.61 17.52
CA VAL A 272 -22.85 -30.37 16.70
C VAL A 272 -23.88 -31.04 17.60
N ALA A 273 -25.15 -30.80 17.33
CA ALA A 273 -26.28 -31.42 18.00
C ALA A 273 -26.53 -32.86 17.48
N PRO A 274 -27.21 -33.72 18.25
CA PRO A 274 -27.70 -35.01 17.78
C PRO A 274 -28.54 -34.88 16.50
N ALA A 275 -28.58 -35.96 15.72
CA ALA A 275 -29.43 -36.02 14.53
C ALA A 275 -30.90 -35.80 14.91
N ALA A 276 -31.65 -35.09 14.07
CA ALA A 276 -33.07 -34.82 14.31
C ALA A 276 -33.88 -36.12 14.26
N GLY A 277 -34.02 -36.80 15.40
CA GLY A 277 -34.71 -38.10 15.50
C GLY A 277 -34.40 -38.96 16.73
N GLU A 278 -33.46 -38.56 17.60
CA GLU A 278 -33.18 -39.23 18.88
C GLU A 278 -33.99 -38.68 20.07
#